data_AF-A0ABD5YXC5-F1
#
_entry.id   AF-A0ABD5YXC5-F1
#
_cell.length_a   1.000
_cell.length_b   1.000
_cell.length_c   1.000
_cell.angle_alpha   90.00
_cell.angle_beta   90.00
_cell.angle_gamma   90.00
#
_symmetry.space_group_name_H-M   'P 1'
#
loop_
_entity.id
_entity.type
_entity.pdbx_description
1 polymer ?
#
loop_
_entity_poly.entity_id
_entity_poly.type
_entity_poly.pdbx_seq_one_letter_code
_entity_poly.pdbx_strand_id
1 'polypeptide(L)'
;MRTINLFANPNEFFEERIKYPTMTAQSAIILVTALAFGGQMIGVYFTTLGMEVNHYESLIIVLSIVQMIVPLVLWPAFTLIFWGIGKAVNAQLRFKLLLRLTGWGFLPMIGAGMSLALGRYVPLRAANPCNAALVCDPAYTGTLTLLVEDLFLYIGSATSSVVFQAAFVVAVLFILLSAYLWYNAVYEASTLTRQGAFLAVAPQYWSALWCTPT
;
A
#
# COMPACT_ATOMS: atom_id res chain seq x y z
N MET A 1 18.03 -15.80 -12.96
CA MET A 1 16.58 -15.93 -13.17
C MET A 1 15.95 -14.55 -13.22
N ARG A 2 15.15 -14.29 -14.26
CA ARG A 2 14.64 -12.95 -14.57
C ARG A 2 13.34 -12.70 -13.80
N THR A 3 13.25 -11.58 -13.08
CA THR A 3 12.04 -11.07 -12.42
C THR A 3 10.86 -10.90 -13.39
N ILE A 4 11.13 -10.81 -14.70
CA ILE A 4 10.12 -10.82 -15.77
C ILE A 4 9.15 -12.02 -15.66
N ASN A 5 9.62 -13.19 -15.23
CA ASN A 5 8.77 -14.37 -15.12
C ASN A 5 7.69 -14.23 -14.05
N LEU A 6 7.87 -13.35 -13.05
CA LEU A 6 6.87 -13.10 -12.01
C LEU A 6 5.53 -12.64 -12.59
N PHE A 7 5.57 -11.83 -13.64
CA PHE A 7 4.37 -11.26 -14.25
C PHE A 7 3.87 -12.06 -15.46
N ALA A 8 4.78 -12.65 -16.23
CA ALA A 8 4.44 -13.42 -17.43
C ALA A 8 3.97 -14.84 -17.09
N ASN A 9 4.67 -15.53 -16.17
CA ASN A 9 4.42 -16.93 -15.78
C ASN A 9 4.59 -17.08 -14.25
N PRO A 10 3.65 -16.54 -13.44
CA PRO A 10 3.78 -16.53 -11.99
C PRO A 10 3.90 -17.94 -11.39
N ASN A 11 3.25 -18.95 -11.97
CA ASN A 11 3.27 -20.32 -11.46
C ASN A 11 4.69 -20.90 -11.48
N GLU A 12 5.38 -20.80 -12.62
CA GLU A 12 6.76 -21.25 -12.78
C GLU A 12 7.69 -20.51 -11.81
N PHE A 13 7.49 -19.19 -11.67
CA PHE A 13 8.24 -18.39 -10.70
C PHE A 13 8.03 -18.88 -9.26
N PHE A 14 6.79 -19.11 -8.83
CA PHE A 14 6.49 -19.55 -7.47
C PHE A 14 6.99 -20.98 -7.21
N GLU A 15 6.89 -21.88 -8.19
CA GLU A 15 7.43 -23.23 -8.10
C GLU A 15 8.94 -23.22 -7.83
N GLU A 16 9.69 -22.37 -8.55
CA GLU A 16 11.13 -22.19 -8.31
C GLU A 16 11.42 -21.64 -6.91
N ARG A 17 10.60 -20.71 -6.41
CA ARG A 17 10.76 -20.12 -5.07
C ARG A 17 10.41 -21.08 -3.94
N ILE A 18 9.58 -22.07 -4.20
CA ILE A 18 9.34 -23.19 -3.28
C ILE A 18 10.61 -24.05 -3.17
N LYS A 19 11.31 -24.29 -4.28
CA LYS A 19 12.57 -25.09 -4.32
C LYS A 19 13.74 -24.39 -3.64
N TYR A 20 13.88 -23.07 -3.80
CA TYR A 20 14.97 -22.27 -3.21
C TYR A 20 14.45 -21.17 -2.28
N PRO A 21 14.04 -21.53 -1.05
CA PRO A 21 13.30 -20.62 -0.21
C PRO A 21 14.23 -19.64 0.54
N THR A 22 14.21 -18.38 0.13
CA THR A 22 14.86 -17.27 0.84
C THR A 22 13.81 -16.24 1.31
N MET A 23 14.11 -15.49 2.38
CA MET A 23 13.24 -14.41 2.92
C MET A 23 13.81 -13.00 2.68
N THR A 24 15.07 -12.89 2.31
CA THR A 24 15.79 -11.62 2.18
C THR A 24 15.16 -10.74 1.10
N ALA A 25 14.80 -11.32 -0.06
CA ALA A 25 14.18 -10.58 -1.15
C ALA A 25 12.83 -9.99 -0.76
N GLN A 26 11.99 -10.77 -0.07
CA GLN A 26 10.66 -10.35 0.35
C GLN A 26 10.72 -9.28 1.43
N SER A 27 11.64 -9.41 2.38
CA SER A 27 11.85 -8.41 3.42
C SER A 27 12.30 -7.07 2.80
N ALA A 28 13.20 -7.12 1.81
CA ALA A 28 13.61 -5.93 1.06
C ALA A 28 12.45 -5.32 0.26
N ILE A 29 11.64 -6.13 -0.42
CA ILE A 29 10.46 -5.66 -1.16
C ILE A 29 9.52 -4.90 -0.22
N ILE A 30 9.22 -5.46 0.94
CA ILE A 30 8.27 -4.87 1.88
C ILE A 30 8.82 -3.60 2.51
N LEU A 31 10.13 -3.55 2.79
CA LEU A 31 10.77 -2.32 3.23
C LEU A 31 10.63 -1.21 2.17
N VAL A 32 10.83 -1.53 0.89
CA VAL A 32 10.62 -0.56 -0.19
C VAL A 32 9.15 -0.18 -0.33
N THR A 33 8.21 -1.12 -0.17
CA THR A 33 6.78 -0.82 -0.16
C THR A 33 6.41 0.12 0.99
N ALA A 34 6.94 -0.13 2.19
CA ALA A 34 6.76 0.73 3.36
C ALA A 34 7.23 2.16 3.07
N LEU A 35 8.44 2.31 2.50
CA LEU A 35 8.98 3.61 2.10
C LEU A 35 8.12 4.29 1.03
N ALA A 36 7.60 3.54 0.05
CA ALA A 36 6.73 4.08 -0.99
C ALA A 36 5.40 4.62 -0.44
N PHE A 37 4.82 3.95 0.56
CA PHE A 37 3.61 4.41 1.24
C PHE A 37 3.90 5.64 2.12
N GLY A 38 4.97 5.62 2.92
CA GLY A 38 5.42 6.79 3.68
C GLY A 38 5.71 8.02 2.81
N GLY A 39 6.24 7.77 1.60
CA GLY A 39 6.53 8.79 0.60
C GLY A 39 5.34 9.68 0.22
N GLN A 40 4.10 9.19 0.37
CA GLN A 40 2.90 9.98 0.08
C GLN A 40 2.81 11.22 0.99
N MET A 41 3.05 11.04 2.30
CA MET A 41 3.00 12.13 3.28
C MET A 41 4.25 13.01 3.22
N ILE A 42 5.40 12.44 2.87
CA ILE A 42 6.62 13.20 2.59
C ILE A 42 6.41 14.16 1.40
N GLY A 43 5.67 13.74 0.36
CA GLY A 43 5.31 14.62 -0.75
C GLY A 43 4.51 15.84 -0.30
N VAL A 44 3.56 15.64 0.63
CA VAL A 44 2.77 16.72 1.25
C VAL A 44 3.66 17.62 2.09
N TYR A 45 4.59 17.05 2.87
CA TYR A 45 5.56 17.83 3.64
C TYR A 45 6.37 18.79 2.76
N PHE A 46 6.87 18.31 1.62
CA PHE A 46 7.63 19.15 0.69
C PHE A 46 6.80 20.27 0.05
N THR A 47 5.50 20.07 -0.16
CA THR A 47 4.64 21.17 -0.65
C THR A 47 4.37 22.20 0.43
N THR A 48 4.50 21.84 1.71
CA THR A 48 4.29 22.73 2.87
C THR A 48 5.57 23.38 3.41
N LEU A 49 6.74 22.92 2.98
CA LEU A 49 8.03 23.30 3.55
C LEU A 49 8.34 24.79 3.36
N GLY A 50 8.68 25.48 4.44
CA GLY A 50 9.05 26.91 4.42
C GLY A 50 7.86 27.89 4.42
N MET A 51 6.64 27.40 4.60
CA MET A 51 5.43 28.22 4.75
C MET A 51 5.02 28.37 6.22
N GLU A 52 4.12 29.29 6.52
CA GLU A 52 3.60 29.59 7.87
C GLU A 52 2.72 28.46 8.48
N VAL A 53 2.80 27.24 7.94
CA VAL A 53 2.05 26.03 8.35
C VAL A 53 2.89 25.07 9.19
N ASN A 54 3.98 25.55 9.81
CA ASN A 54 4.94 24.72 10.56
C ASN A 54 4.31 23.89 11.71
N HIS A 55 3.14 24.25 12.21
CA HIS A 55 2.44 23.50 13.26
C HIS A 55 1.90 22.14 12.79
N TYR A 56 1.82 21.88 11.48
CA TYR A 56 1.45 20.56 10.92
C TYR A 56 2.66 19.61 10.75
N GLU A 57 3.90 20.08 10.91
CA GLU A 57 5.12 19.29 10.66
C GLU A 57 5.13 17.98 11.45
N SER A 58 4.94 18.08 12.78
CA SER A 58 4.93 16.92 13.68
C SER A 58 3.86 15.89 13.29
N LEU A 59 2.68 16.37 12.88
CA LEU A 59 1.58 15.53 12.43
C LEU A 59 1.93 14.79 11.14
N ILE A 60 2.52 15.48 10.16
CA ILE A 60 2.93 14.88 8.88
C ILE A 60 4.00 13.80 9.11
N ILE A 61 4.96 14.04 10.00
CA ILE A 61 5.98 13.05 10.38
C ILE A 61 5.32 11.81 10.99
N VAL A 62 4.42 11.99 11.96
CA VAL A 62 3.71 10.87 12.62
C VAL A 62 2.90 10.07 11.59
N LEU A 63 2.13 10.74 10.73
CA LEU A 63 1.34 10.07 9.69
C LEU A 63 2.22 9.34 8.67
N SER A 64 3.38 9.89 8.32
CA SER A 64 4.35 9.22 7.45
C SER A 64 4.83 7.91 8.06
N ILE A 65 5.20 7.93 9.35
CA ILE A 65 5.64 6.73 10.08
C ILE A 65 4.52 5.70 10.15
N VAL A 66 3.29 6.12 10.49
CA VAL A 66 2.12 5.23 10.52
C VAL A 66 1.93 4.56 9.17
N GLN A 67 1.98 5.31 8.06
CA GLN A 67 1.84 4.75 6.72
C GLN A 67 2.98 3.81 6.33
N MET A 68 4.21 4.04 6.79
CA MET A 68 5.33 3.11 6.60
C MET A 68 5.12 1.79 7.36
N ILE A 69 4.52 1.84 8.55
CA ILE A 69 4.26 0.65 9.37
C ILE A 69 3.16 -0.23 8.75
N VAL A 70 2.19 0.36 8.04
CA VAL A 70 1.04 -0.37 7.49
C VAL A 70 1.46 -1.59 6.63
N PRO A 71 2.31 -1.49 5.60
CA PRO A 71 2.73 -2.67 4.83
C PRO A 71 3.46 -3.74 5.66
N LEU A 72 4.24 -3.33 6.67
CA LEU A 72 4.95 -4.24 7.57
C LEU A 72 3.99 -5.07 8.43
N VAL A 73 2.88 -4.47 8.85
CA VAL A 73 1.81 -5.14 9.64
C VAL A 73 0.88 -5.95 8.73
N LEU A 74 0.52 -5.42 7.56
CA LEU A 74 -0.38 -6.08 6.63
C LEU A 74 0.22 -7.37 6.06
N TRP A 75 1.53 -7.45 5.86
CA TRP A 75 2.16 -8.66 5.32
C TRP A 75 1.93 -9.93 6.16
N PRO A 76 2.30 -9.97 7.46
CA PRO A 76 2.00 -11.11 8.31
C PRO A 76 0.49 -11.26 8.55
N ALA A 77 -0.27 -10.17 8.61
CA ALA A 77 -1.72 -10.24 8.79
C ALA A 77 -2.42 -10.94 7.61
N PHE A 78 -2.13 -10.54 6.37
CA PHE A 78 -2.67 -11.19 5.17
C PHE A 78 -2.25 -12.65 5.08
N THR A 79 -0.98 -12.95 5.41
CA THR A 79 -0.51 -14.33 5.48
C THR A 79 -1.29 -15.15 6.49
N LEU A 80 -1.57 -14.59 7.67
CA LEU A 80 -2.36 -15.24 8.71
C LEU A 80 -3.80 -15.49 8.25
N ILE A 81 -4.42 -14.52 7.58
CA ILE A 81 -5.77 -14.67 7.03
C ILE A 81 -5.80 -15.76 5.96
N PHE A 82 -4.87 -15.75 4.99
CA PHE A 82 -4.78 -16.78 3.95
C PHE A 82 -4.58 -18.17 4.56
N TRP A 83 -3.71 -18.27 5.56
CA TRP A 83 -3.50 -19.52 6.30
C TRP A 83 -4.76 -19.98 7.03
N GLY A 84 -5.46 -19.06 7.71
CA GLY A 84 -6.69 -19.34 8.45
C GLY A 84 -7.82 -19.82 7.54
N ILE A 85 -8.06 -19.12 6.42
CA ILE A 85 -9.06 -19.53 5.42
C ILE A 85 -8.70 -20.90 4.84
N GLY A 86 -7.44 -21.09 4.46
CA GLY A 86 -6.98 -22.37 3.92
C GLY A 86 -7.12 -23.53 4.92
N LYS A 87 -6.91 -23.28 6.21
CA LYS A 87 -7.18 -24.25 7.28
C LYS A 87 -8.67 -24.56 7.42
N ALA A 88 -9.55 -23.56 7.32
CA ALA A 88 -10.99 -23.76 7.40
C ALA A 88 -11.55 -24.67 6.29
N VAL A 89 -10.87 -24.71 5.13
CA VAL A 89 -11.23 -25.60 4.00
C VAL A 89 -10.34 -26.85 3.89
N ASN A 90 -9.67 -27.24 4.99
CA ASN A 90 -8.83 -28.44 5.10
C ASN A 90 -7.61 -28.50 4.16
N ALA A 91 -7.08 -27.35 3.71
CA ALA A 91 -5.87 -27.35 2.90
C ALA A 91 -4.58 -27.53 3.73
N GLN A 92 -3.60 -28.19 3.11
CA GLN A 92 -2.27 -28.33 3.69
C GLN A 92 -1.42 -27.11 3.34
N LEU A 93 -1.35 -26.15 4.27
CA LEU A 93 -0.52 -24.95 4.13
C LEU A 93 0.56 -24.90 5.20
N ARG A 94 1.80 -24.61 4.78
CA ARG A 94 2.89 -24.27 5.68
C ARG A 94 2.96 -22.75 5.82
N PHE A 95 2.62 -22.22 7.00
CA PHE A 95 2.60 -20.77 7.27
C PHE A 95 3.90 -20.06 6.84
N LYS A 96 5.05 -20.65 7.18
CA LYS A 96 6.37 -20.10 6.82
C LYS A 96 6.59 -20.00 5.31
N LEU A 97 6.07 -20.95 4.53
CA LEU A 97 6.15 -20.90 3.06
C LEU A 97 5.20 -19.83 2.53
N LEU A 98 3.97 -19.79 3.04
CA LEU A 98 2.98 -18.80 2.64
C LEU A 98 3.48 -17.37 2.90
N LEU A 99 4.03 -17.08 4.08
CA LEU A 99 4.62 -15.78 4.43
C LEU A 99 5.67 -15.34 3.39
N ARG A 100 6.45 -16.29 2.88
CA ARG A 100 7.48 -16.03 1.88
C ARG A 100 6.92 -15.80 0.50
N LEU A 101 5.84 -16.47 0.11
CA LEU A 101 5.26 -16.28 -1.22
C LEU A 101 4.41 -15.01 -1.28
N THR A 102 3.69 -14.71 -0.20
CA THR A 102 2.84 -13.50 -0.09
C THR A 102 3.65 -12.20 -0.15
N GLY A 103 4.92 -12.22 0.29
CA GLY A 103 5.80 -11.06 0.18
C GLY A 103 6.01 -10.56 -1.25
N TRP A 104 5.87 -11.43 -2.26
CA TRP A 104 6.02 -11.04 -3.67
C TRP A 104 4.83 -10.22 -4.20
N GLY A 105 3.63 -10.39 -3.62
CA GLY A 105 2.49 -9.54 -4.00
C GLY A 105 2.67 -8.08 -3.57
N PHE A 106 3.50 -7.80 -2.57
CA PHE A 106 3.82 -6.42 -2.19
C PHE A 106 4.69 -5.67 -3.23
N LEU A 107 5.24 -6.36 -4.24
CA LEU A 107 6.07 -5.71 -5.26
C LEU A 107 5.25 -4.72 -6.11
N PRO A 108 4.10 -5.09 -6.73
CA PRO A 108 3.21 -4.12 -7.36
C PRO A 108 2.73 -3.00 -6.44
N MET A 109 2.61 -3.24 -5.13
CA MET A 109 2.20 -2.20 -4.17
C MET A 109 3.16 -1.01 -4.14
N ILE A 110 4.45 -1.19 -4.48
CA ILE A 110 5.40 -0.08 -4.62
C ILE A 110 4.92 0.86 -5.72
N GLY A 111 4.54 0.30 -6.88
CA GLY A 111 3.97 1.07 -7.99
C GLY A 111 2.69 1.81 -7.58
N ALA A 112 1.78 1.13 -6.87
CA ALA A 112 0.57 1.77 -6.36
C ALA A 112 0.87 2.94 -5.41
N GLY A 113 1.78 2.75 -4.44
CA GLY A 113 2.18 3.77 -3.49
C GLY A 113 2.80 4.98 -4.19
N MET A 114 3.70 4.75 -5.14
CA MET A 114 4.35 5.79 -5.94
C MET A 114 3.36 6.54 -6.84
N SER A 115 2.44 5.84 -7.51
CA SER A 115 1.40 6.46 -8.33
C SER A 115 0.53 7.40 -7.49
N LEU A 116 0.03 6.95 -6.35
CA LEU A 116 -0.77 7.79 -5.45
C LEU A 116 0.04 8.98 -4.89
N ALA A 117 1.30 8.77 -4.53
CA ALA A 117 2.18 9.85 -4.06
C ALA A 117 2.34 10.95 -5.13
N LEU A 118 2.66 10.56 -6.37
CA LEU A 118 2.79 11.49 -7.49
C LEU A 118 1.45 12.16 -7.84
N GLY A 119 0.36 11.38 -7.82
CA GLY A 119 -0.99 11.87 -8.08
C GLY A 119 -1.43 12.97 -7.11
N ARG A 120 -0.99 12.92 -5.85
CA ARG A 120 -1.23 13.97 -4.85
C ARG A 120 -0.24 15.12 -4.96
N TYR A 121 1.04 14.82 -5.12
CA TYR A 121 2.10 15.83 -5.15
C TYR A 121 1.92 16.84 -6.29
N VAL A 122 1.58 16.38 -7.50
CA VAL A 122 1.49 17.23 -8.70
C VAL A 122 0.41 18.34 -8.59
N PRO A 123 -0.82 18.07 -8.13
CA PRO A 123 -1.80 19.14 -7.89
C PRO A 123 -1.45 19.98 -6.66
N LEU A 124 -0.94 19.38 -5.58
CA LEU A 124 -0.67 20.11 -4.33
C LEU A 124 0.51 21.08 -4.44
N ARG A 125 1.56 20.76 -5.21
CA ARG A 125 2.73 21.65 -5.39
C ARG A 125 2.40 23.01 -6.01
N ALA A 126 1.27 23.11 -6.70
CA ALA A 126 0.81 24.35 -7.34
C ALA A 126 -0.28 25.04 -6.50
N ALA A 127 -0.81 24.39 -5.47
CA ALA A 127 -1.84 24.93 -4.60
C ALA A 127 -1.20 25.68 -3.43
N ASN A 128 -1.75 26.85 -3.11
CA ASN A 128 -1.41 27.52 -1.86
C ASN A 128 -2.14 26.78 -0.71
N PRO A 129 -1.43 26.23 0.29
CA PRO A 129 -2.04 25.49 1.40
C PRO A 129 -3.08 26.32 2.16
N CYS A 130 -2.83 27.62 2.34
CA CYS A 130 -3.72 28.54 3.06
C CYS A 130 -5.05 28.76 2.35
N ASN A 131 -5.05 28.67 1.01
CA ASN A 131 -6.26 28.81 0.21
C ASN A 131 -6.99 27.47 0.03
N ALA A 132 -6.29 26.36 0.25
CA ALA A 132 -6.82 25.02 0.00
C ALA A 132 -7.61 24.48 1.20
N ALA A 133 -7.04 24.53 2.40
CA ALA A 133 -7.70 24.12 3.64
C ALA A 133 -6.88 24.38 4.92
N LEU A 134 -5.55 24.57 4.82
CA LEU A 134 -4.70 24.68 6.00
C LEU A 134 -4.81 26.06 6.64
N VAL A 135 -4.83 26.09 7.97
CA VAL A 135 -4.79 27.34 8.73
C VAL A 135 -3.36 27.87 8.74
N CYS A 136 -3.17 29.12 8.30
CA CYS A 136 -1.84 29.76 8.25
C CYS A 136 -1.65 30.83 9.33
N ASP A 137 -2.55 30.92 10.31
CA ASP A 137 -2.38 31.82 11.44
C ASP A 137 -1.29 31.26 12.39
N PRO A 138 -0.17 31.98 12.60
CA PRO A 138 0.90 31.53 13.49
C PRO A 138 0.49 31.44 14.97
N ALA A 139 -0.62 32.09 15.35
CA ALA A 139 -1.18 32.02 16.70
C ALA A 139 -2.18 30.85 16.88
N TYR A 140 -2.44 30.08 15.82
CA TYR A 140 -3.40 28.99 15.87
C TYR A 140 -2.91 27.83 16.76
N THR A 141 -3.58 27.63 17.89
CA THR A 141 -3.42 26.45 18.75
C THR A 141 -4.64 25.56 18.62
N GLY A 142 -4.78 24.92 17.46
CA GLY A 142 -5.82 23.92 17.23
C GLY A 142 -5.62 22.67 18.10
N THR A 143 -6.70 21.95 18.37
CA THR A 143 -6.60 20.60 18.94
C THR A 143 -6.04 19.64 17.89
N LEU A 144 -5.44 18.51 18.32
CA LEU A 144 -4.92 17.50 17.40
C LEU A 144 -5.97 17.02 16.39
N THR A 145 -7.23 16.89 16.82
CA THR A 145 -8.34 16.46 15.96
C THR A 145 -8.58 17.45 14.82
N LEU A 146 -8.57 18.76 15.09
CA LEU A 146 -8.74 19.78 14.07
C LEU A 146 -7.57 19.79 13.08
N LEU A 147 -6.33 19.67 13.59
CA LEU A 147 -5.15 19.62 12.72
C LEU A 147 -5.18 18.42 11.77
N VAL A 148 -5.65 17.27 12.27
CA VAL A 148 -5.83 16.06 11.46
C VAL A 148 -6.89 16.29 10.37
N GLU A 149 -8.02 16.90 10.73
CA GLU A 149 -9.10 17.19 9.79
C GLU A 149 -8.66 18.16 8.68
N ASP A 150 -8.03 19.28 9.04
CA ASP A 150 -7.50 20.28 8.08
C ASP A 150 -6.51 19.64 7.10
N LEU A 151 -5.61 18.80 7.62
CA LEU A 151 -4.63 18.11 6.78
C LEU A 151 -5.29 17.12 5.82
N PHE A 152 -6.31 16.39 6.27
CA PHE A 152 -7.06 15.50 5.38
C PHE A 152 -7.89 16.26 4.35
N LEU A 153 -8.45 17.42 4.69
CA LEU A 153 -9.12 18.30 3.74
C LEU A 153 -8.13 18.82 2.69
N TYR A 154 -6.94 19.24 3.10
CA TYR A 154 -5.88 19.69 2.19
C TYR A 154 -5.44 18.58 1.24
N ILE A 155 -5.18 17.38 1.76
CA ILE A 155 -4.83 16.22 0.92
C ILE A 155 -6.01 15.84 0.01
N GLY A 156 -7.24 15.96 0.52
CA GLY A 156 -8.49 15.71 -0.18
C GLY A 156 -8.72 16.68 -1.35
N SER A 157 -8.22 17.91 -1.28
CA SER A 157 -8.36 18.88 -2.38
C SER A 157 -7.66 18.41 -3.67
N ALA A 158 -6.70 17.49 -3.57
CA ALA A 158 -6.03 16.89 -4.72
C ALA A 158 -6.92 15.89 -5.49
N THR A 159 -7.96 15.31 -4.87
CA THR A 159 -8.69 14.17 -5.43
C THR A 159 -9.55 14.54 -6.66
N SER A 160 -9.94 15.80 -6.75
CA SER A 160 -10.68 16.35 -7.89
C SER A 160 -9.81 16.58 -9.13
N SER A 161 -8.48 16.53 -9.00
CA SER A 161 -7.57 16.72 -10.12
C SER A 161 -7.59 15.53 -11.07
N VAL A 162 -7.65 15.81 -12.38
CA VAL A 162 -7.51 14.79 -13.45
C VAL A 162 -6.20 14.00 -13.30
N VAL A 163 -5.13 14.66 -12.82
CA VAL A 163 -3.83 14.00 -12.58
C VAL A 163 -3.93 12.97 -11.46
N PHE A 164 -4.61 13.31 -10.36
CA PHE A 164 -4.84 12.37 -9.27
C PHE A 164 -5.69 11.19 -9.72
N GLN A 165 -6.78 11.44 -10.45
CA GLN A 165 -7.67 10.39 -10.95
C GLN A 165 -6.95 9.42 -11.88
N ALA A 166 -6.12 9.93 -12.81
CA ALA A 166 -5.30 9.08 -13.68
C ALA A 166 -4.30 8.24 -12.86
N ALA A 167 -3.61 8.87 -11.90
CA ALA A 167 -2.69 8.18 -11.02
C ALA A 167 -3.38 7.12 -10.13
N PHE A 168 -4.61 7.39 -9.71
CA PHE A 168 -5.45 6.46 -8.95
C PHE A 168 -5.80 5.22 -9.79
N VAL A 169 -6.20 5.40 -11.06
CA VAL A 169 -6.44 4.27 -11.97
C VAL A 169 -5.19 3.40 -12.12
N VAL A 170 -4.02 4.01 -12.31
CA VAL A 170 -2.75 3.28 -12.38
C VAL A 170 -2.47 2.52 -11.07
N ALA A 171 -2.72 3.15 -9.91
CA ALA A 171 -2.57 2.50 -8.62
C ALA A 171 -3.51 1.29 -8.46
N VAL A 172 -4.76 1.40 -8.91
CA VAL A 172 -5.72 0.29 -8.92
C VAL A 172 -5.21 -0.87 -9.78
N LEU A 173 -4.65 -0.61 -10.96
CA LEU A 173 -4.05 -1.65 -11.81
C LEU A 173 -2.90 -2.39 -11.09
N PHE A 174 -2.05 -1.66 -10.38
CA PHE A 174 -1.01 -2.27 -9.55
C PHE A 174 -1.58 -3.08 -8.38
N ILE A 175 -2.68 -2.64 -7.78
CA ILE A 175 -3.37 -3.40 -6.72
C ILE A 175 -3.93 -4.71 -7.27
N LEU A 176 -4.56 -4.68 -8.44
CA LEU A 176 -5.02 -5.89 -9.15
C LEU A 176 -3.86 -6.79 -9.58
N LEU A 177 -2.69 -6.24 -9.87
CA LEU A 177 -1.52 -7.05 -10.16
C LEU A 177 -0.95 -7.73 -8.91
N SER A 178 -0.83 -7.00 -7.79
CA SER A 178 -0.55 -7.57 -6.47
C SER A 178 -1.51 -8.72 -6.17
N ALA A 179 -2.76 -8.53 -6.60
CA ALA A 179 -3.80 -9.46 -6.32
C ALA A 179 -3.59 -10.84 -6.91
N TYR A 180 -3.33 -10.77 -8.20
CA TYR A 180 -3.04 -11.90 -9.04
C TYR A 180 -1.81 -12.66 -8.50
N LEU A 181 -0.79 -11.95 -8.02
CA LEU A 181 0.37 -12.59 -7.40
C LEU A 181 0.04 -13.30 -6.08
N TRP A 182 -0.78 -12.71 -5.20
CA TRP A 182 -1.22 -13.39 -3.98
C TRP A 182 -2.08 -14.62 -4.26
N TYR A 183 -2.97 -14.54 -5.25
CA TYR A 183 -3.76 -15.69 -5.70
C TYR A 183 -2.86 -16.86 -6.10
N ASN A 184 -1.87 -16.63 -6.97
CA ASN A 184 -0.96 -17.68 -7.41
C ASN A 184 -0.06 -18.16 -6.26
N ALA A 185 0.39 -17.26 -5.37
CA ALA A 185 1.14 -17.63 -4.18
C ALA A 185 0.36 -18.57 -3.25
N VAL A 186 -0.93 -18.30 -3.00
CA VAL A 186 -1.79 -19.15 -2.17
C VAL A 186 -2.05 -20.48 -2.87
N TYR A 187 -2.34 -20.46 -4.17
CA TYR A 187 -2.57 -21.66 -4.96
C TYR A 187 -1.35 -22.59 -4.92
N GLU A 188 -0.16 -22.09 -5.22
CA GLU A 188 1.08 -22.89 -5.24
C GLU A 188 1.57 -23.30 -3.85
N ALA A 189 1.26 -22.52 -2.80
CA ALA A 189 1.63 -22.86 -1.41
C ALA A 189 0.68 -23.85 -0.73
N SER A 190 -0.39 -24.29 -1.41
CA SER A 190 -1.48 -25.04 -0.80
C SER A 190 -1.98 -26.19 -1.66
N THR A 191 -2.82 -27.04 -1.06
CA THR A 191 -3.56 -28.07 -1.78
C THR A 191 -4.96 -27.59 -2.19
N LEU A 192 -5.17 -26.27 -2.24
CA LEU A 192 -6.48 -25.69 -2.58
C LEU A 192 -6.80 -25.86 -4.07
N THR A 193 -8.08 -25.97 -4.38
CA THR A 193 -8.56 -25.73 -5.74
C THR A 193 -8.40 -24.26 -6.09
N ARG A 194 -8.42 -23.94 -7.39
CA ARG A 194 -8.40 -22.55 -7.88
C ARG A 194 -9.50 -21.68 -7.24
N GLN A 195 -10.69 -22.26 -7.05
CA GLN A 195 -11.80 -21.57 -6.38
C GLN A 195 -11.49 -21.28 -4.90
N GLY A 196 -10.89 -22.24 -4.19
CA GLY A 196 -10.48 -22.04 -2.79
C GLY A 196 -9.39 -20.98 -2.64
N ALA A 197 -8.40 -20.97 -3.55
CA ALA A 197 -7.37 -19.93 -3.57
C ALA A 197 -7.96 -18.54 -3.86
N PHE A 198 -8.93 -18.43 -4.77
CA PHE A 198 -9.63 -17.17 -5.03
C PHE A 198 -10.40 -16.67 -3.80
N LEU A 199 -11.18 -17.54 -3.13
CA LEU A 199 -11.92 -17.19 -1.92
C LEU A 199 -11.03 -16.76 -0.76
N ALA A 200 -9.80 -17.29 -0.68
CA ALA A 200 -8.84 -16.88 0.34
C ALA A 200 -8.33 -15.45 0.14
N VAL A 201 -8.28 -14.97 -1.11
CA VAL A 201 -7.66 -13.69 -1.48
C VAL A 201 -8.71 -12.61 -1.80
N ALA A 202 -9.93 -12.99 -2.18
CA ALA A 202 -11.01 -12.06 -2.52
C ALA A 202 -11.39 -11.06 -1.40
N PRO A 203 -11.52 -11.46 -0.11
CA PRO A 203 -11.91 -10.55 0.97
C PRO A 203 -10.96 -9.36 1.14
N GLN A 204 -9.67 -9.55 0.85
CA GLN A 204 -8.65 -8.53 1.01
C GLN A 204 -8.82 -7.42 -0.05
N TYR A 205 -9.25 -7.74 -1.28
CA TYR A 205 -9.59 -6.69 -2.27
C TYR A 205 -10.78 -5.87 -1.85
N TRP A 206 -11.79 -6.53 -1.28
CA TRP A 206 -12.96 -5.82 -0.80
C TRP A 206 -12.51 -4.81 0.26
N SER A 207 -11.74 -5.21 1.26
CA SER A 207 -11.24 -4.25 2.26
C SER A 207 -10.37 -3.13 1.67
N ALA A 208 -9.53 -3.41 0.65
CA ALA A 208 -8.65 -2.42 0.04
C ALA A 208 -9.40 -1.38 -0.81
N LEU A 209 -10.48 -1.77 -1.48
CA LEU A 209 -11.34 -0.87 -2.26
C LEU A 209 -12.20 0.04 -1.37
N TRP A 210 -12.54 -0.42 -0.16
CA TRP A 210 -13.37 0.34 0.78
C TRP A 210 -12.57 1.23 1.73
N CYS A 211 -11.25 1.04 1.87
CA CYS A 211 -10.40 1.85 2.74
C CYS A 211 -9.80 3.10 2.05
N THR A 212 -10.08 3.34 0.77
CA THR A 212 -9.70 4.61 0.14
C THR A 212 -10.74 5.66 0.49
N PRO A 213 -10.42 6.68 1.30
CA PRO A 213 -11.35 7.76 1.58
C PRO A 213 -11.64 8.48 0.26
N THR A 214 -12.91 8.41 -0.17
CA THR A 214 -13.50 9.33 -1.15
C THR A 214 -13.64 10.71 -0.55
#